data_AF-A0A0F9PG09-F1
#
_entry.id   AF-A0A0F9PG09-F1
#
_cell.length_a   1.000
_cell.length_b   1.000
_cell.length_c   1.000
_cell.angle_alpha   90.00
_cell.angle_beta   90.00
_cell.angle_gamma   90.00
#
_symmetry.space_group_name_H-M   'P 1'
#
loop_
_entity.id
_entity.type
_entity.pdbx_description
1 polymer ?
#
loop_
_entity_poly.entity_id
_entity_poly.type
_entity_poly.pdbx_seq_one_letter_code
_entity_poly.pdbx_strand_id
1 'polypeptide(L)'
;MKQHRKTRGIQDAVSRIYARYLYLLGFRTSVVTDATGLSESQARNLKKELKDEGIEVKDQPGPGSMADGLVNSRSGYIQASILMNIYRSLNTDAERNLDLESVIEAYSIYLKEIGAIFRGCDDQEIYSDGFERFTIQQAYSLAAALRSNDIDYSASMRECHECKTYFYFTVRQTVVDDCPFCNWRVRGLSSGNAKMTEASPE
;
A
#
# COMPACT_ATOMS: atom_id res chain seq x y z
N MET A 1 -30.00 -14.23 -30.69
CA MET A 1 -29.02 -15.16 -30.06
C MET A 1 -27.55 -14.93 -30.45
N LYS A 2 -27.20 -14.47 -31.68
CA LYS A 2 -25.79 -14.24 -32.08
C LYS A 2 -25.11 -13.02 -31.41
N GLN A 3 -25.84 -11.94 -31.17
CA GLN A 3 -25.29 -10.71 -30.54
C GLN A 3 -24.85 -10.96 -29.09
N HIS A 4 -25.67 -11.63 -28.27
CA HIS A 4 -25.35 -11.93 -26.87
C HIS A 4 -24.08 -12.76 -26.67
N ARG A 5 -23.79 -13.69 -27.60
CA ARG A 5 -22.57 -14.52 -27.56
C ARG A 5 -21.31 -13.72 -27.89
N LYS A 6 -21.42 -12.72 -28.77
CA LYS A 6 -20.31 -11.83 -29.14
C LYS A 6 -19.96 -10.87 -28.00
N THR A 7 -20.97 -10.32 -27.29
CA THR A 7 -20.76 -9.44 -26.13
C THR A 7 -20.09 -10.20 -24.97
N ARG A 8 -20.51 -11.44 -24.72
CA ARG A 8 -19.92 -12.28 -23.66
C ARG A 8 -18.45 -12.63 -23.94
N GLY A 9 -18.08 -12.86 -25.19
CA GLY A 9 -16.68 -13.11 -25.57
C GLY A 9 -15.77 -11.89 -25.40
N ILE A 10 -16.28 -10.68 -25.66
CA ILE A 10 -15.54 -9.43 -25.46
C ILE A 10 -15.34 -9.16 -23.96
N GLN A 11 -16.38 -9.34 -23.15
CA GLN A 11 -16.29 -9.17 -21.69
C GLN A 11 -15.27 -10.13 -21.06
N ASP A 12 -15.26 -11.40 -21.49
CA ASP A 12 -14.28 -12.38 -21.02
C ASP A 12 -12.84 -11.99 -21.39
N ALA A 13 -12.62 -11.49 -22.61
CA ALA A 13 -11.31 -11.00 -23.05
C ALA A 13 -10.84 -9.79 -22.22
N VAL A 14 -11.74 -8.83 -21.93
CA VAL A 14 -11.42 -7.65 -21.11
C VAL A 14 -11.07 -8.07 -19.68
N SER A 15 -11.87 -8.94 -19.06
CA SER A 15 -11.58 -9.46 -17.70
C SER A 15 -10.22 -10.17 -17.64
N ARG A 16 -9.85 -10.94 -18.66
CA ARG A 16 -8.53 -11.60 -18.73
C ARG A 16 -7.38 -10.60 -18.89
N ILE A 17 -7.53 -9.58 -19.72
CA ILE A 17 -6.51 -8.52 -19.88
C ILE A 17 -6.30 -7.79 -18.55
N TYR A 18 -7.39 -7.41 -17.89
CA TYR A 18 -7.32 -6.73 -16.61
C TYR A 18 -6.72 -7.61 -15.52
N ALA A 19 -7.09 -8.90 -15.47
CA ALA A 19 -6.51 -9.85 -14.54
C ALA A 19 -4.99 -10.02 -14.75
N ARG A 20 -4.51 -10.06 -16.01
CA ARG A 20 -3.07 -10.06 -16.30
C ARG A 20 -2.41 -8.80 -15.74
N TYR A 21 -2.98 -7.63 -16.00
CA TYR A 21 -2.45 -6.36 -15.48
C TYR A 21 -2.33 -6.37 -13.95
N LEU A 22 -3.36 -6.81 -13.23
CA LEU A 22 -3.33 -6.88 -11.77
C LEU A 22 -2.27 -7.88 -11.25
N TYR A 23 -2.09 -9.02 -11.92
CA TYR A 23 -1.01 -9.94 -11.56
C TYR A 23 0.38 -9.34 -11.76
N LEU A 24 0.60 -8.60 -12.84
CA LEU A 24 1.88 -7.94 -13.11
C LEU A 24 2.20 -6.85 -12.08
N LEU A 25 1.18 -6.19 -11.55
CA LEU A 25 1.36 -5.25 -10.43
C LEU A 25 1.73 -5.96 -9.12
N GLY A 26 1.36 -7.24 -8.97
CA GLY A 26 1.65 -8.05 -7.77
C GLY A 26 0.44 -8.29 -6.86
N PHE A 27 -0.78 -8.14 -7.38
CA PHE A 27 -1.99 -8.48 -6.61
C PHE A 27 -2.16 -9.99 -6.42
N ARG A 28 -2.75 -10.35 -5.28
CA ARG A 28 -3.14 -11.72 -4.96
C ARG A 28 -4.36 -12.15 -5.79
N THR A 29 -4.49 -13.46 -5.99
CA THR A 29 -5.59 -14.05 -6.75
C THR A 29 -6.96 -13.62 -6.22
N SER A 30 -7.15 -13.47 -4.91
CA SER A 30 -8.43 -13.02 -4.35
C SER A 30 -8.84 -11.62 -4.84
N VAL A 31 -7.90 -10.66 -4.84
CA VAL A 31 -8.16 -9.31 -5.37
C VAL A 31 -8.46 -9.38 -6.86
N VAL A 32 -7.70 -10.19 -7.60
CA VAL A 32 -7.90 -10.37 -9.04
C VAL A 32 -9.28 -10.95 -9.34
N THR A 33 -9.74 -11.98 -8.62
CA THR A 33 -11.06 -12.58 -8.81
C THR A 33 -12.17 -11.59 -8.50
N ASP A 34 -12.04 -10.85 -7.39
CA ASP A 34 -13.04 -9.88 -6.95
C ASP A 34 -13.16 -8.73 -7.96
N ALA A 35 -12.03 -8.25 -8.50
CA ALA A 35 -12.01 -7.13 -9.44
C ALA A 35 -12.43 -7.51 -10.87
N THR A 36 -12.22 -8.75 -11.30
CA THR A 36 -12.40 -9.17 -12.71
C THR A 36 -13.62 -10.05 -12.94
N GLY A 37 -14.20 -10.61 -11.87
CA GLY A 37 -15.28 -11.59 -11.94
C GLY A 37 -14.87 -12.97 -12.47
N LEU A 38 -13.58 -13.21 -12.71
CA LEU A 38 -13.07 -14.53 -13.08
C LEU A 38 -13.21 -15.50 -11.91
N SER A 39 -13.52 -16.76 -12.20
CA SER A 39 -13.43 -17.80 -11.17
C SER A 39 -11.98 -17.99 -10.70
N GLU A 40 -11.79 -18.45 -9.48
CA GLU A 40 -10.46 -18.74 -8.92
C GLU A 40 -9.65 -19.73 -9.79
N SER A 41 -10.34 -20.69 -10.44
CA SER A 41 -9.70 -21.61 -11.40
C SER A 41 -9.19 -20.87 -12.63
N GLN A 42 -10.02 -20.01 -13.25
CA GLN A 42 -9.62 -19.21 -14.40
C GLN A 42 -8.45 -18.27 -14.06
N ALA A 43 -8.51 -17.59 -12.91
CA ALA A 43 -7.47 -16.67 -12.46
C ALA A 43 -6.14 -17.40 -12.18
N ARG A 44 -6.17 -18.54 -11.50
CA ARG A 44 -4.97 -19.38 -11.27
C ARG A 44 -4.37 -19.92 -12.56
N ASN A 45 -5.21 -20.36 -13.50
CA ASN A 45 -4.75 -20.81 -14.81
C ASN A 45 -4.08 -19.66 -15.58
N LEU A 46 -4.68 -18.46 -15.58
CA LEU A 46 -4.09 -17.27 -16.19
C LEU A 46 -2.74 -16.91 -15.56
N LYS A 47 -2.64 -16.99 -14.23
CA LYS A 47 -1.37 -16.78 -13.52
C LYS A 47 -0.31 -17.80 -13.92
N LYS A 48 -0.70 -19.06 -14.12
CA LYS A 48 0.18 -20.11 -14.63
C LYS A 48 0.60 -19.84 -16.08
N GLU A 49 -0.33 -19.46 -16.97
CA GLU A 49 -0.03 -19.07 -18.35
C GLU A 49 1.04 -17.99 -18.41
N LEU A 50 0.95 -16.94 -17.57
CA LEU A 50 1.98 -15.89 -17.50
C LEU A 50 3.36 -16.45 -17.12
N LYS A 51 3.43 -17.38 -16.16
CA LYS A 51 4.69 -18.05 -15.79
C LYS A 51 5.22 -18.93 -16.90
N ASP A 52 4.35 -19.65 -17.60
CA ASP A 52 4.69 -20.51 -18.75
C ASP A 52 5.18 -19.66 -19.94
N GLU A 53 4.69 -18.42 -20.09
CA GLU A 53 5.18 -17.39 -21.03
C GLU A 53 6.53 -16.79 -20.61
N GLY A 54 7.10 -17.20 -19.48
CA GLY A 54 8.37 -16.67 -18.94
C GLY A 54 8.22 -15.31 -18.25
N ILE A 55 7.00 -14.87 -17.96
CA ILE A 55 6.74 -13.61 -17.28
C ILE A 55 6.78 -13.83 -15.77
N GLU A 56 7.65 -13.08 -15.09
CA GLU A 56 7.76 -13.13 -13.64
C GLU A 56 6.54 -12.46 -12.99
N VAL A 57 5.74 -13.24 -12.28
CA VAL A 57 4.64 -12.74 -11.46
C VAL A 57 5.11 -12.74 -10.01
N LYS A 58 5.11 -11.57 -9.37
CA LYS A 58 5.50 -11.42 -7.97
C LYS A 58 4.55 -12.21 -7.07
N ASP A 59 4.97 -13.39 -6.65
CA ASP A 59 4.23 -14.19 -5.67
C ASP A 59 4.43 -13.58 -4.29
N GLN A 60 3.31 -13.30 -3.61
CA GLN A 60 3.29 -12.88 -2.21
C GLN A 60 3.07 -14.13 -1.35
N PRO A 61 4.11 -14.68 -0.68
CA PRO A 61 3.95 -15.85 0.17
C PRO A 61 3.10 -15.54 1.42
N GLY A 62 2.46 -16.57 1.98
CA GLY A 62 1.76 -16.52 3.26
C GLY A 62 0.38 -15.84 3.26
N PRO A 63 -0.33 -15.81 4.41
CA PRO A 63 -1.54 -15.03 4.57
C PRO A 63 -1.26 -13.54 4.31
N GLY A 64 -2.25 -12.79 3.82
CA GLY A 64 -2.07 -11.36 3.52
C GLY A 64 -1.66 -10.61 4.78
N SER A 65 -0.71 -9.69 4.69
CA SER A 65 -0.45 -8.77 5.79
C SER A 65 -1.75 -8.01 6.07
N MET A 66 -2.27 -8.21 7.28
CA MET A 66 -3.40 -7.44 7.80
C MET A 66 -2.91 -6.01 8.10
N ALA A 67 -3.83 -5.05 8.03
CA ALA A 67 -3.48 -3.64 8.15
C ALA A 67 -2.81 -3.30 9.50
N ASP A 68 -3.21 -3.95 10.58
CA ASP A 68 -2.61 -3.83 11.93
C ASP A 68 -1.13 -4.26 11.94
N GLY A 69 -0.82 -5.37 11.27
CA GLY A 69 0.55 -5.84 11.09
C GLY A 69 1.42 -4.91 10.26
N LEU A 70 0.84 -4.07 9.40
CA LEU A 70 1.58 -3.10 8.57
C LEU A 70 1.95 -1.82 9.33
N VAL A 71 1.21 -1.50 10.40
CA VAL A 71 1.46 -0.31 11.23
C VAL A 71 2.12 -0.65 12.56
N ASN A 72 2.55 -1.90 12.74
CA ASN A 72 3.22 -2.37 13.97
C ASN A 72 4.69 -1.91 14.09
N SER A 73 5.19 -1.18 13.11
CA SER A 73 6.50 -0.56 13.10
C SER A 73 6.35 0.93 12.78
N ARG A 74 7.28 1.74 13.25
CA ARG A 74 7.24 3.18 13.01
C ARG A 74 7.36 3.53 11.52
N SER A 75 8.23 2.83 10.79
CA SER A 75 8.38 3.00 9.35
C SER A 75 7.09 2.63 8.62
N GLY A 76 6.48 1.50 8.96
CA GLY A 76 5.19 1.08 8.42
C GLY A 76 4.07 2.06 8.73
N TYR A 77 4.01 2.60 9.94
CA TYR A 77 3.00 3.58 10.35
C TYR A 77 3.10 4.91 9.58
N ILE A 78 4.33 5.39 9.33
CA ILE A 78 4.58 6.56 8.47
C ILE A 78 4.17 6.25 7.02
N GLN A 79 4.62 5.13 6.47
CA GLN A 79 4.31 4.72 5.09
C GLN A 79 2.79 4.59 4.88
N ALA A 80 2.09 3.93 5.79
CA ALA A 80 0.64 3.77 5.75
C ALA A 80 -0.07 5.12 5.79
N SER A 81 0.39 6.03 6.66
CA SER A 81 -0.18 7.36 6.76
C SER A 81 0.02 8.17 5.48
N ILE A 82 1.23 8.17 4.89
CA ILE A 82 1.49 8.88 3.61
C ILE A 82 0.59 8.32 2.52
N LEU A 83 0.65 7.00 2.31
CA LEU A 83 -0.08 6.33 1.24
C LEU A 83 -1.60 6.54 1.36
N MET A 84 -2.16 6.46 2.57
CA MET A 84 -3.61 6.60 2.78
C MET A 84 -4.10 8.05 2.71
N ASN A 85 -3.24 9.03 2.97
CA ASN A 85 -3.56 10.43 2.64
C ASN A 85 -3.67 10.63 1.13
N ILE A 86 -2.76 10.03 0.35
CA ILE A 86 -2.81 10.10 -1.12
C ILE A 86 -4.06 9.38 -1.63
N TYR A 87 -4.34 8.17 -1.13
CA TYR A 87 -5.53 7.42 -1.53
C TYR A 87 -6.83 8.18 -1.24
N ARG A 88 -6.96 8.78 -0.05
CA ARG A 88 -8.15 9.57 0.32
C ARG A 88 -8.29 10.85 -0.51
N SER A 89 -7.20 11.43 -1.02
CA SER A 89 -7.29 12.59 -1.91
C SER A 89 -7.77 12.22 -3.32
N LEU A 90 -7.50 10.98 -3.76
CA LEU A 90 -7.99 10.44 -5.04
C LEU A 90 -9.41 9.85 -4.93
N ASN A 91 -9.76 9.28 -3.77
CA ASN A 91 -11.07 8.71 -3.47
C ASN A 91 -11.67 9.41 -2.24
N THR A 92 -12.55 10.38 -2.47
CA THR A 92 -13.19 11.18 -1.42
C THR A 92 -14.14 10.39 -0.52
N ASP A 93 -14.57 9.20 -0.95
CA ASP A 93 -15.44 8.28 -0.21
C ASP A 93 -14.68 7.03 0.24
N ALA A 94 -13.37 7.13 0.48
CA ALA A 94 -12.47 6.03 0.81
C ALA A 94 -12.94 5.15 1.99
N GLU A 95 -13.62 5.73 2.98
CA GLU A 95 -14.17 5.00 4.14
C GLU A 95 -15.42 4.17 3.80
N ARG A 96 -16.05 4.41 2.64
CA ARG A 96 -17.29 3.74 2.22
C ARG A 96 -17.11 2.89 0.97
N ASN A 97 -16.16 3.27 0.12
CA ASN A 97 -15.91 2.63 -1.16
C ASN A 97 -14.42 2.33 -1.36
N LEU A 98 -14.12 1.10 -1.78
CA LEU A 98 -12.77 0.71 -2.21
C LEU A 98 -12.72 0.80 -3.72
N ASP A 99 -12.00 1.80 -4.21
CA ASP A 99 -11.72 1.95 -5.64
C ASP A 99 -10.31 1.46 -5.96
N LEU A 100 -10.23 0.37 -6.72
CA LEU A 100 -8.95 -0.28 -7.02
C LEU A 100 -8.04 0.59 -7.90
N GLU A 101 -8.62 1.37 -8.82
CA GLU A 101 -7.84 2.28 -9.67
C GLU A 101 -7.20 3.40 -8.84
N SER A 102 -7.96 3.98 -7.91
CA SER A 102 -7.41 4.93 -6.93
C SER A 102 -6.31 4.31 -6.05
N VAL A 103 -6.40 3.02 -5.68
CA VAL A 103 -5.32 2.32 -4.95
C VAL A 103 -4.05 2.22 -5.80
N ILE A 104 -4.20 1.84 -7.07
CA ILE A 104 -3.07 1.71 -8.01
C ILE A 104 -2.39 3.06 -8.22
N GLU A 105 -3.15 4.12 -8.45
CA GLU A 105 -2.60 5.46 -8.65
C GLU A 105 -1.98 6.02 -7.36
N ALA A 106 -2.64 5.84 -6.22
CA ALA A 106 -2.09 6.25 -4.92
C ALA A 106 -0.75 5.58 -4.63
N TYR A 107 -0.64 4.29 -4.95
CA TYR A 107 0.61 3.53 -4.80
C TYR A 107 1.71 4.03 -5.74
N SER A 108 1.37 4.36 -6.99
CA SER A 108 2.30 4.96 -7.96
C SER A 108 2.86 6.29 -7.46
N ILE A 109 2.02 7.18 -6.92
CA ILE A 109 2.43 8.45 -6.33
C ILE A 109 3.27 8.21 -5.08
N TYR A 110 2.85 7.32 -4.19
CA TYR A 110 3.59 6.94 -2.99
C TYR A 110 5.03 6.49 -3.30
N LEU A 111 5.23 5.65 -4.33
CA LEU A 111 6.58 5.23 -4.72
C LEU A 111 7.45 6.41 -5.16
N LYS A 112 6.86 7.40 -5.85
CA LYS A 112 7.57 8.64 -6.24
C LYS A 112 7.93 9.48 -5.03
N GLU A 113 7.00 9.66 -4.09
CA GLU A 113 7.23 10.44 -2.86
C GLU A 113 8.29 9.80 -1.96
N ILE A 114 8.22 8.48 -1.75
CA ILE A 114 9.26 7.75 -1.01
C ILE A 114 10.60 7.85 -1.75
N GLY A 115 10.63 7.67 -3.08
CA GLY A 115 11.85 7.85 -3.87
C GLY A 115 12.43 9.26 -3.78
N ALA A 116 11.60 10.29 -3.63
CA ALA A 116 12.04 11.66 -3.43
C ALA A 116 12.60 11.88 -2.01
N ILE A 117 11.99 11.30 -0.98
CA ILE A 117 12.45 11.38 0.42
C ILE A 117 13.82 10.74 0.58
N PHE A 118 14.06 9.60 -0.05
CA PHE A 118 15.33 8.86 0.02
C PHE A 118 16.23 9.11 -1.19
N ARG A 119 16.08 10.25 -1.87
CA ARG A 119 16.89 10.59 -3.04
C ARG A 119 18.38 10.62 -2.63
N GLY A 120 19.19 9.78 -3.26
CA GLY A 120 20.62 9.69 -3.02
C GLY A 120 21.05 8.62 -2.00
N CYS A 121 20.10 7.87 -1.44
CA CYS A 121 20.38 6.62 -0.73
C CYS A 121 20.20 5.44 -1.68
N ASP A 122 21.14 4.51 -1.67
CA ASP A 122 20.96 3.25 -2.40
C ASP A 122 19.87 2.41 -1.71
N ASP A 123 19.12 1.62 -2.49
CA ASP A 123 18.05 0.77 -1.96
C ASP A 123 18.55 -0.11 -0.79
N GLN A 124 19.80 -0.59 -0.85
CA GLN A 124 20.42 -1.35 0.24
C GLN A 124 20.58 -0.56 1.54
N GLU A 125 20.88 0.73 1.49
CA GLU A 125 21.00 1.58 2.68
C GLU A 125 19.62 1.77 3.34
N ILE A 126 18.59 2.01 2.52
CA ILE A 126 17.20 2.17 2.97
C ILE A 126 16.70 0.87 3.64
N TYR A 127 16.97 -0.29 3.04
CA TYR A 127 16.60 -1.59 3.62
C TYR A 127 17.40 -1.90 4.90
N SER A 128 18.66 -1.48 4.99
CA SER A 128 19.52 -1.71 6.16
C SER A 128 19.04 -0.97 7.41
N ASP A 129 18.34 0.16 7.23
CA ASP A 129 17.66 0.90 8.30
C ASP A 129 16.27 0.36 8.65
N GLY A 130 15.87 -0.78 8.08
CA GLY A 130 14.57 -1.40 8.32
C GLY A 130 13.40 -0.68 7.65
N PHE A 131 13.67 0.13 6.62
CA PHE A 131 12.66 0.79 5.81
C PHE A 131 12.33 -0.06 4.57
N GLU A 132 11.51 -1.10 4.75
CA GLU A 132 10.97 -1.86 3.62
C GLU A 132 9.77 -1.14 3.02
N ARG A 133 9.80 -0.90 1.71
CA ARG A 133 8.70 -0.25 0.99
C ARG A 133 7.48 -1.17 0.96
N PHE A 134 6.30 -0.62 1.22
CA PHE A 134 5.06 -1.33 0.94
C PHE A 134 4.95 -1.77 -0.51
N THR A 135 4.29 -2.90 -0.69
CA THR A 135 3.85 -3.48 -1.97
C THR A 135 2.44 -3.01 -2.30
N ILE A 136 2.02 -3.13 -3.56
CA ILE A 136 0.65 -2.80 -3.97
C ILE A 136 -0.41 -3.62 -3.21
N GLN A 137 -0.08 -4.86 -2.86
CA GLN A 137 -0.99 -5.71 -2.10
C GLN A 137 -1.20 -5.20 -0.68
N GLN A 138 -0.15 -4.66 -0.05
CA GLN A 138 -0.24 -4.01 1.26
C GLN A 138 -1.00 -2.69 1.17
N ALA A 139 -0.81 -1.91 0.10
CA ALA A 139 -1.62 -0.72 -0.18
C ALA A 139 -3.12 -1.04 -0.23
N TYR A 140 -3.48 -2.11 -0.95
CA TYR A 140 -4.87 -2.59 -0.98
C TYR A 140 -5.36 -3.05 0.38
N SER A 141 -4.55 -3.78 1.16
CA SER A 141 -4.94 -4.21 2.52
C SER A 141 -5.30 -3.02 3.42
N LEU A 142 -4.55 -1.91 3.32
CA LEU A 142 -4.83 -0.68 4.08
C LEU A 142 -6.15 -0.04 3.61
N ALA A 143 -6.34 0.12 2.30
CA ALA A 143 -7.58 0.66 1.75
C ALA A 143 -8.81 -0.21 2.09
N ALA A 144 -8.65 -1.54 2.08
CA ALA A 144 -9.69 -2.48 2.46
C ALA A 144 -10.06 -2.40 3.94
N ALA A 145 -9.09 -2.20 4.82
CA ALA A 145 -9.34 -1.97 6.24
C ALA A 145 -10.01 -0.61 6.51
N LEU A 146 -9.69 0.44 5.73
CA LEU A 146 -10.33 1.74 5.85
C LEU A 146 -11.82 1.70 5.47
N ARG A 147 -12.19 0.90 4.46
CA ARG A 147 -13.59 0.63 4.08
C ARG A 147 -14.30 -0.31 5.07
N SER A 148 -13.54 -1.11 5.82
CA SER A 148 -14.13 -2.17 6.65
C SER A 148 -14.96 -1.59 7.78
N ASN A 149 -16.18 -2.09 7.95
CA ASN A 149 -17.03 -1.81 9.11
C ASN A 149 -16.84 -2.85 10.23
N ASP A 150 -15.92 -3.80 10.06
CA ASP A 150 -15.60 -4.77 11.09
C ASP A 150 -14.77 -4.08 12.19
N ILE A 151 -15.30 -4.05 13.41
CA ILE A 151 -14.67 -3.40 14.56
C ILE A 151 -13.25 -3.95 14.80
N ASP A 152 -13.02 -5.22 14.50
CA ASP A 152 -11.76 -5.90 14.76
C ASP A 152 -10.69 -5.68 13.68
N TYR A 153 -11.09 -5.24 12.50
CA TYR A 153 -10.22 -5.10 11.32
C TYR A 153 -10.35 -3.74 10.62
N SER A 154 -11.06 -2.80 11.23
CA SER A 154 -11.29 -1.47 10.70
C SER A 154 -10.10 -0.56 10.96
N ALA A 155 -9.96 0.39 10.06
CA ALA A 155 -9.03 1.49 10.17
C ALA A 155 -9.75 2.83 10.02
N SER A 156 -9.07 3.90 10.41
CA SER A 156 -9.58 5.26 10.32
C SER A 156 -8.47 6.24 10.00
N MET A 157 -8.82 7.39 9.43
CA MET A 157 -7.93 8.54 9.31
C MET A 157 -8.19 9.50 10.47
N ARG A 158 -7.19 9.74 11.33
CA ARG A 158 -7.30 10.66 12.48
C ARG A 158 -6.54 11.94 12.20
N GLU A 159 -7.10 13.09 12.58
CA GLU A 159 -6.40 14.38 12.48
C GLU A 159 -5.49 14.58 13.70
N CYS A 160 -4.23 14.96 13.47
CA CYS A 160 -3.33 15.32 14.56
C CYS A 160 -3.67 16.69 15.14
N HIS A 161 -3.79 16.79 16.45
CA HIS A 161 -4.06 18.08 17.12
C HIS A 161 -2.92 19.10 16.97
N GLU A 162 -1.67 18.66 16.86
CA GLU A 162 -0.48 19.51 16.76
C GLU A 162 -0.21 19.98 15.33
N CYS A 163 0.03 19.05 14.39
CA CYS A 163 0.42 19.39 13.02
C CYS A 163 -0.74 19.49 12.02
N LYS A 164 -1.96 19.15 12.44
CA LYS A 164 -3.18 19.13 11.59
C LYS A 164 -3.15 18.14 10.41
N THR A 165 -2.11 17.33 10.31
CA THR A 165 -2.02 16.27 9.30
C THR A 165 -2.86 15.07 9.72
N TYR A 166 -3.59 14.48 8.77
CA TYR A 166 -4.27 13.21 8.98
C TYR A 166 -3.26 12.05 8.99
N PHE A 167 -3.46 11.05 9.82
CA PHE A 167 -2.67 9.83 9.83
C PHE A 167 -3.57 8.61 9.90
N TYR A 168 -3.08 7.52 9.32
CA TYR A 168 -3.82 6.25 9.28
C TYR A 168 -3.70 5.56 10.62
N PHE A 169 -4.77 4.94 11.11
CA PHE A 169 -4.84 4.29 12.42
C PHE A 169 -5.65 2.99 12.32
N THR A 170 -5.21 1.91 12.97
CA THR A 170 -5.99 0.66 13.07
C THR A 170 -6.42 0.38 14.50
N VAL A 171 -7.62 -0.19 14.70
CA VAL A 171 -8.17 -0.46 16.05
C VAL A 171 -7.26 -1.31 16.92
N ARG A 172 -6.51 -2.25 16.31
CA ARG A 172 -5.61 -3.18 17.01
C ARG A 172 -4.14 -2.80 16.95
N GLN A 173 -3.81 -1.53 16.64
CA GLN A 173 -2.41 -1.14 16.61
C GLN A 173 -1.78 -1.26 18.00
N THR A 174 -0.59 -1.86 18.05
CA THR A 174 0.17 -2.03 19.29
C THR A 174 1.22 -0.93 19.49
N VAL A 175 1.51 -0.17 18.43
CA VAL A 175 2.45 0.96 18.46
C VAL A 175 1.70 2.26 18.70
N VAL A 176 2.27 3.07 19.61
CA VAL A 176 1.95 4.45 20.00
C VAL A 176 0.88 5.15 19.14
N ASP A 177 -0.23 5.54 19.78
CA ASP A 177 -1.41 6.24 19.23
C ASP A 177 -1.18 7.69 18.77
N ASP A 178 0.07 8.15 18.80
CA ASP A 178 0.43 9.52 18.47
C ASP A 178 0.65 9.70 16.96
N CYS A 179 0.69 10.96 16.52
CA CYS A 179 0.95 11.29 15.13
C CYS A 179 2.34 10.79 14.67
N PRO A 180 2.43 9.96 13.62
CA PRO A 180 3.71 9.46 13.13
C PRO A 180 4.62 10.58 12.60
N PHE A 181 4.05 11.66 12.09
CA PHE A 181 4.79 12.77 11.50
C PHE A 181 5.44 13.69 12.54
N CYS A 182 4.71 14.08 13.58
CA CYS A 182 5.27 14.90 14.68
C CYS A 182 6.45 14.17 15.33
N ASN A 183 6.23 12.89 15.65
CA ASN A 183 7.26 12.08 16.27
C ASN A 183 8.48 11.89 15.36
N TRP A 184 8.30 11.68 14.06
CA TRP A 184 9.41 11.52 13.12
C TRP A 184 10.31 12.77 13.06
N ARG A 185 9.71 13.97 13.03
CA ARG A 185 10.46 15.25 13.03
C ARG A 185 11.36 15.44 14.25
N VAL A 186 10.93 14.97 15.43
CA VAL A 186 11.72 15.12 16.68
C VAL A 186 13.07 14.37 16.60
N ARG A 187 13.15 13.27 15.83
CA ARG A 187 14.41 12.51 15.68
C ARG A 187 15.33 13.03 14.57
N GLY A 188 14.77 13.49 13.45
CA GLY A 188 15.56 14.11 12.38
C GLY A 188 16.34 15.35 12.87
N LEU A 189 15.78 16.10 13.82
CA LEU A 189 16.45 17.24 14.45
C LEU A 189 17.49 16.84 15.51
N SER A 190 17.30 15.72 16.22
CA SER A 190 18.25 15.25 17.24
C SER A 190 19.42 14.46 16.68
N SER A 191 19.30 13.91 15.46
CA SER A 191 20.42 13.31 14.73
C SER A 191 21.27 14.34 13.96
N GLY A 192 20.80 15.59 13.82
CA GLY A 192 21.49 16.65 13.06
C GLY A 192 22.43 17.57 13.87
N ASN A 193 22.48 17.45 15.20
CA ASN A 193 23.26 18.37 16.05
C ASN A 193 24.33 17.69 16.94
N ALA A 194 24.76 16.47 16.63
CA ALA A 194 25.78 15.75 17.40
C ALA A 194 27.21 15.83 16.80
N LYS A 195 27.52 16.86 15.99
CA LYS A 195 28.89 17.17 15.56
C LYS A 195 29.11 18.68 15.41
N MET A 196 29.00 19.44 16.48
CA MET A 196 29.64 20.76 16.57
C MET A 196 29.66 21.19 18.04
N THR A 197 30.62 20.69 18.81
CA THR A 197 31.25 21.38 19.95
C THR A 197 32.29 20.45 20.55
N GLU A 198 33.54 20.62 20.12
CA GLU A 198 34.73 20.53 20.99
C GLU A 198 35.90 21.12 20.20
N ALA A 199 35.84 22.43 20.00
CA ALA A 199 37.02 23.26 19.89
C ALA A 199 36.83 24.38 20.89
N SER A 200 37.55 24.30 22.00
CA SER A 200 37.72 25.40 22.92
C SER A 200 39.10 25.35 23.55
N PRO A 201 39.58 26.51 24.00
CA PRO A 201 40.92 26.99 23.69
C PRO A 201 41.87 26.87 24.87
N GLU A 202 43.15 26.69 24.56
CA GLU A 202 44.33 27.40 25.09
C GLU A 202 45.61 26.63 24.69
#